data_AF-A0A955DNT6-F1
#
_entry.id   AF-A0A955DNT6-F1
#
_cell.length_a   1.000
_cell.length_b   1.000
_cell.length_c   1.000
_cell.angle_alpha   90.00
_cell.angle_beta   90.00
_cell.angle_gamma   90.00
#
_symmetry.space_group_name_H-M   'P 1'
#
loop_
_entity.id
_entity.type
_entity.pdbx_description
1 polymer ?
#
loop_
_entity_poly.entity_id
_entity_poly.type
_entity_poly.pdbx_seq_one_letter_code
_entity_poly.pdbx_strand_id
1 'polypeptide(L)'
;MHVVDGRIQAVSDGDRPDVAVDVEIDGTGRHITPGLIDCHSHTGIFGGVNEWTQTNSAEVRIGDCINPDDIDWYRELAGGLTVANQLHGSANPIGGQNSVVKLKWGSPASAFPISDAIPGIKFALGENVKRSSGRYPDTRMGVETFIRDAFTAAVDYRAARERYDGLGSAERQRTMPPRRDLELDALVEILDGTRIIHCH
;
A
#
# COMPACT_ATOMS: atom_id res chain seq x y z
N MET A 1 15.67 -27.95 -2.63
CA MET A 1 15.32 -26.67 -3.29
C MET A 1 16.61 -26.02 -3.77
N HIS A 2 16.69 -25.64 -5.05
CA HIS A 2 17.84 -24.96 -5.63
C HIS A 2 17.51 -23.49 -5.89
N VAL A 3 18.36 -22.58 -5.40
CA VAL A 3 18.15 -21.13 -5.47
C VAL A 3 19.36 -20.48 -6.15
N VAL A 4 19.11 -19.64 -7.15
CA VAL A 4 20.13 -18.88 -7.89
C VAL A 4 19.64 -17.44 -8.02
N ASP A 5 20.50 -16.47 -7.73
CA ASP A 5 20.19 -15.03 -7.79
C ASP A 5 18.90 -14.64 -7.05
N GLY A 6 18.67 -15.26 -5.88
CA GLY A 6 17.50 -14.99 -5.04
C GLY A 6 16.19 -15.57 -5.56
N ARG A 7 16.22 -16.42 -6.59
CA ARG A 7 15.03 -17.09 -7.18
C ARG A 7 15.13 -18.61 -7.06
N ILE A 8 13.99 -19.25 -6.82
CA ILE A 8 13.89 -20.71 -6.83
C ILE A 8 13.97 -21.18 -8.28
N GLN A 9 15.00 -21.95 -8.62
CA GLN A 9 15.20 -22.54 -9.95
C GLN A 9 14.62 -23.95 -10.05
N ALA A 10 14.64 -24.71 -8.95
CA ALA A 10 14.09 -26.05 -8.91
C ALA A 10 13.63 -26.46 -7.50
N VAL A 11 12.57 -27.25 -7.44
CA VAL A 11 12.10 -27.99 -6.27
C VAL A 11 12.01 -29.45 -6.68
N SER A 12 12.57 -30.35 -5.88
CA SER A 12 12.58 -31.80 -6.15
C SER A 12 12.23 -32.57 -4.89
N ASP A 13 11.53 -33.68 -5.09
CA ASP A 13 11.15 -34.63 -4.04
C ASP A 13 12.16 -35.79 -3.92
N GLY A 14 13.20 -35.76 -4.76
CA GLY A 14 14.21 -36.81 -4.92
C GLY A 14 15.63 -36.26 -4.96
N ASP A 15 16.53 -37.00 -5.61
CA ASP A 15 17.97 -36.77 -5.56
C ASP A 15 18.38 -35.34 -5.94
N ARG A 16 19.45 -34.89 -5.27
CA ARG A 16 20.06 -33.58 -5.48
C ARG A 16 20.36 -33.40 -6.98
N PRO A 17 19.95 -32.27 -7.61
CA PRO A 17 20.34 -32.02 -8.99
C PRO A 17 21.87 -32.00 -9.10
N ASP A 18 22.41 -32.64 -10.14
CA ASP A 18 23.86 -32.68 -10.40
C ASP A 18 24.32 -31.35 -10.99
N VAL A 19 24.29 -30.32 -10.15
CA VAL A 19 24.76 -28.97 -10.43
C VAL A 19 25.81 -28.57 -9.41
N ALA A 20 26.83 -27.86 -9.85
CA ALA A 20 27.76 -27.21 -8.94
C ALA A 20 26.99 -26.15 -8.13
N VAL A 21 27.12 -26.19 -6.81
CA VAL A 21 26.50 -25.23 -5.89
C VAL A 21 27.58 -24.52 -5.07
N ASP A 22 27.40 -23.23 -4.83
CA ASP A 22 28.33 -22.46 -3.97
C ASP A 22 28.16 -22.82 -2.49
N VAL A 23 26.92 -23.09 -2.07
CA VAL A 23 26.55 -23.40 -0.69
C VAL A 23 25.51 -24.51 -0.68
N GLU A 24 25.75 -25.51 0.17
CA GLU A 24 24.79 -26.56 0.48
C GLU A 24 24.29 -26.42 1.92
N ILE A 25 22.98 -26.52 2.12
CA ILE A 25 22.33 -26.43 3.43
C ILE A 25 21.57 -27.74 3.67
N ASP A 26 22.01 -28.52 4.64
CA ASP A 26 21.32 -29.74 5.06
C ASP A 26 20.07 -29.41 5.89
N GLY A 27 18.90 -29.69 5.31
CA GLY A 27 17.58 -29.50 5.92
C GLY A 27 16.99 -30.76 6.55
N THR A 28 17.76 -31.84 6.71
CA THR A 28 17.24 -33.12 7.22
C THR A 28 16.55 -32.94 8.56
N GLY A 29 15.31 -33.44 8.67
CA GLY A 29 14.48 -33.31 9.86
C GLY A 29 13.90 -31.91 10.10
N ARG A 30 14.03 -30.98 9.14
CA ARG A 30 13.45 -29.63 9.19
C ARG A 30 12.31 -29.47 8.20
N HIS A 31 11.54 -28.41 8.37
CA HIS A 31 10.51 -27.99 7.43
C HIS A 31 10.94 -26.73 6.68
N ILE A 32 10.60 -26.68 5.40
CA ILE A 32 10.76 -25.49 4.56
C ILE A 32 9.37 -25.06 4.12
N THR A 33 9.04 -23.80 4.35
CA THR A 33 7.83 -23.15 3.86
C THR A 33 8.20 -21.88 3.10
N PRO A 34 7.32 -21.35 2.25
CA PRO A 34 7.40 -19.96 1.87
C PRO A 34 7.41 -19.07 3.13
N GLY A 35 8.04 -17.90 3.01
CA GLY A 35 7.89 -16.88 4.04
C GLY A 35 6.43 -16.42 4.12
N LEU A 36 5.96 -16.11 5.33
CA LEU A 36 4.60 -15.62 5.52
C LEU A 36 4.44 -14.22 4.92
N ILE A 37 3.20 -13.93 4.53
CA ILE A 37 2.77 -12.64 3.99
C ILE A 37 1.66 -12.12 4.91
N ASP A 38 1.90 -10.97 5.53
CA ASP A 38 0.89 -10.24 6.28
C ASP A 38 0.22 -9.23 5.34
N CYS A 39 -1.06 -9.47 5.05
CA CYS A 39 -1.84 -8.66 4.13
C CYS A 39 -2.43 -7.39 4.78
N HIS A 40 -2.29 -7.20 6.10
CA HIS A 40 -2.75 -6.02 6.82
C HIS A 40 -1.89 -5.75 8.06
N SER A 41 -0.81 -4.99 7.88
CA SER A 41 0.12 -4.66 8.95
C SER A 41 0.13 -3.17 9.28
N HIS A 42 0.50 -2.87 10.53
CA HIS A 42 0.86 -1.53 10.98
C HIS A 42 2.30 -1.44 11.49
N THR A 43 3.06 -2.53 11.37
CA THR A 43 4.43 -2.64 11.88
C THR A 43 5.37 -1.69 11.13
N GLY A 44 6.33 -1.11 11.86
CA GLY A 44 7.36 -0.22 11.31
C GLY A 44 6.82 1.00 10.57
N ILE A 45 5.71 1.55 11.03
CA ILE A 45 5.19 2.85 10.61
C ILE A 45 5.56 3.88 11.68
N PHE A 46 6.40 4.86 11.33
CA PHE A 46 6.83 5.94 12.21
C PHE A 46 5.78 7.06 12.30
N GLY A 47 5.73 7.76 13.43
CA GLY A 47 4.92 8.98 13.58
C GLY A 47 3.41 8.76 13.78
N GLY A 48 2.98 7.50 13.85
CA GLY A 48 1.57 7.12 13.99
C GLY A 48 0.96 6.64 12.69
N VAL A 49 -0.11 5.85 12.81
CA VAL A 49 -0.69 5.07 11.70
C VAL A 49 -1.83 5.80 10.98
N ASN A 50 -2.39 6.86 11.60
CA ASN A 50 -3.58 7.55 11.11
C ASN A 50 -3.38 9.07 11.04
N GLU A 51 -3.85 9.68 9.96
CA GLU A 51 -4.13 11.13 9.87
C GLU A 51 -5.57 11.40 10.32
N TRP A 52 -5.78 11.62 11.61
CA TRP A 52 -7.11 11.73 12.21
C TRP A 52 -7.86 13.02 11.83
N THR A 53 -7.18 14.03 11.32
CA THR A 53 -7.77 15.36 11.18
C THR A 53 -8.66 15.49 9.95
N GLN A 54 -8.57 14.58 8.98
CA GLN A 54 -9.33 14.63 7.72
C GLN A 54 -10.04 13.33 7.36
N THR A 55 -11.24 13.43 6.81
CA THR A 55 -12.09 12.27 6.48
C THR A 55 -11.61 11.54 5.21
N ASN A 56 -11.02 12.31 4.31
CA ASN A 56 -10.25 11.82 3.18
C ASN A 56 -8.81 12.26 3.41
N SER A 57 -7.89 11.30 3.40
CA SER A 57 -6.45 11.56 3.47
C SER A 57 -5.72 10.75 2.41
N ALA A 58 -6.33 10.59 1.22
CA ALA A 58 -5.82 9.74 0.14
C ALA A 58 -4.45 10.17 -0.41
N GLU A 59 -4.03 11.40 -0.14
CA GLU A 59 -2.74 11.96 -0.51
C GLU A 59 -1.58 11.49 0.38
N VAL A 60 -1.86 11.06 1.61
CA VAL A 60 -0.82 10.60 2.56
C VAL A 60 -0.38 9.18 2.23
N ARG A 61 0.89 8.86 2.51
CA ARG A 61 1.52 7.62 2.06
C ARG A 61 2.27 6.96 3.20
N ILE A 62 1.93 5.71 3.49
CA ILE A 62 2.65 4.92 4.50
C ILE A 62 4.11 4.69 4.10
N GLY A 63 4.39 4.61 2.80
CA GLY A 63 5.75 4.47 2.28
C GLY A 63 6.69 5.61 2.66
N ASP A 64 6.16 6.81 2.97
CA ASP A 64 6.96 7.96 3.40
C ASP A 64 7.35 7.87 4.89
N CYS A 65 6.80 6.93 5.65
CA CYS A 65 6.94 6.79 7.10
C CYS A 65 7.53 5.44 7.54
N ILE A 66 8.25 4.73 6.68
CA ILE A 66 8.86 3.44 7.04
C ILE A 66 9.94 3.65 8.11
N ASN A 67 9.78 2.99 9.26
CA ASN A 67 10.81 2.89 10.29
C ASN A 67 11.62 1.59 10.09
N PRO A 68 12.86 1.63 9.55
CA PRO A 68 13.66 0.43 9.36
C PRO A 68 14.17 -0.17 10.68
N ASP A 69 14.21 0.64 11.74
CA ASP A 69 14.76 0.29 13.06
C ASP A 69 13.67 -0.16 14.06
N ASP A 70 12.45 -0.41 13.60
CA ASP A 70 11.39 -1.00 14.43
C ASP A 70 11.73 -2.46 14.80
N ILE A 71 11.95 -2.70 16.09
CA ILE A 71 12.31 -4.02 16.63
C ILE A 71 11.29 -5.11 16.28
N ASP A 72 10.04 -4.75 16.00
CA ASP A 72 9.02 -5.72 15.62
C ASP A 72 9.32 -6.37 14.26
N TRP A 73 10.08 -5.74 13.36
CA TRP A 73 10.60 -6.41 12.15
C TRP A 73 11.45 -7.64 12.47
N TYR A 74 12.34 -7.54 13.45
CA TYR A 74 13.17 -8.66 13.88
C TYR A 74 12.32 -9.77 14.49
N ARG A 75 11.33 -9.40 15.32
CA ARG A 75 10.42 -10.36 15.99
C ARG A 75 9.52 -11.09 14.98
N GLU A 76 8.98 -10.37 14.00
CA GLU A 76 8.16 -10.92 12.94
C GLU A 76 8.95 -11.83 12.00
N LEU A 77 10.18 -11.44 11.63
CA LEU A 77 11.11 -12.31 10.89
C LEU A 77 11.41 -13.61 11.64
N ALA A 78 11.61 -13.55 12.96
CA ALA A 78 11.80 -14.73 13.80
C ALA A 78 10.56 -15.64 13.82
N GLY A 79 9.37 -15.09 13.60
CA GLY A 79 8.11 -15.81 13.40
C GLY A 79 7.87 -16.31 11.96
N GLY A 80 8.77 -16.02 11.02
CA GLY A 80 8.67 -16.44 9.62
C GLY A 80 7.96 -15.46 8.69
N LEU A 81 7.60 -14.25 9.15
CA LEU A 81 7.07 -13.20 8.28
C LEU A 81 8.16 -12.64 7.39
N THR A 82 7.86 -12.49 6.10
CA THR A 82 8.84 -11.97 5.13
C THR A 82 8.33 -10.80 4.31
N VAL A 83 7.02 -10.65 4.18
CA VAL A 83 6.37 -9.56 3.43
C VAL A 83 5.22 -9.03 4.24
N ALA A 84 5.09 -7.70 4.30
CA ALA A 84 3.98 -7.03 4.95
C ALA A 84 3.36 -5.98 4.02
N ASN A 85 2.04 -5.92 3.99
CA ASN A 85 1.27 -4.83 3.43
C ASN A 85 0.95 -3.82 4.54
N GLN A 86 1.78 -2.80 4.67
CA GLN A 86 1.60 -1.74 5.66
C GLN A 86 0.46 -0.81 5.23
N LEU A 87 -0.54 -0.66 6.11
CA LEU A 87 -1.74 0.11 5.84
C LEU A 87 -1.86 1.28 6.79
N HIS A 88 -2.49 2.35 6.30
CA HIS A 88 -3.09 3.35 7.15
C HIS A 88 -4.14 2.69 8.07
N GLY A 89 -4.40 3.29 9.22
CA GLY A 89 -5.38 2.77 10.15
C GLY A 89 -6.82 3.05 9.70
N SER A 90 -7.78 2.77 10.57
CA SER A 90 -9.22 2.84 10.30
C SER A 90 -9.90 4.12 10.79
N ALA A 91 -9.16 5.22 10.98
CA ALA A 91 -9.72 6.48 11.46
C ALA A 91 -10.59 7.19 10.39
N ASN A 92 -10.33 6.92 9.10
CA ASN A 92 -10.87 7.69 7.99
C ASN A 92 -11.66 6.78 7.04
N PRO A 93 -12.83 7.21 6.53
CA PRO A 93 -13.50 6.53 5.42
C PRO A 93 -12.57 6.26 4.25
N ILE A 94 -11.79 7.27 3.84
CA ILE A 94 -10.71 7.16 2.85
C ILE A 94 -9.41 7.51 3.58
N GLY A 95 -8.62 6.49 3.89
CA GLY A 95 -7.32 6.64 4.55
C GLY A 95 -6.19 6.88 3.56
N GLY A 96 -4.96 6.63 4.01
CA GLY A 96 -3.75 6.79 3.21
C GLY A 96 -3.40 5.60 2.31
N GLN A 97 -2.50 5.87 1.38
CA GLN A 97 -1.90 4.91 0.45
C GLN A 97 -1.02 3.90 1.21
N ASN A 98 -1.12 2.62 0.87
CA ASN A 98 -0.37 1.55 1.53
C ASN A 98 1.10 1.51 1.09
N SER A 99 1.90 0.67 1.76
CA SER A 99 3.26 0.32 1.37
C SER A 99 3.43 -1.19 1.49
N VAL A 100 3.85 -1.85 0.41
CA VAL A 100 4.15 -3.29 0.44
C VAL A 100 5.65 -3.46 0.55
N VAL A 101 6.09 -4.12 1.63
CA VAL A 101 7.50 -4.21 1.99
C VAL A 101 7.95 -5.65 2.15
N LYS A 102 9.20 -5.91 1.80
CA LYS A 102 9.93 -7.11 2.23
C LYS A 102 10.74 -6.75 3.48
N LEU A 103 10.59 -7.55 4.54
CA LEU A 103 11.27 -7.30 5.81
C LEU A 103 12.79 -7.47 5.61
N LYS A 104 13.55 -6.37 5.78
CA LYS A 104 15.00 -6.33 5.63
C LYS A 104 15.65 -5.67 6.84
N TRP A 105 15.41 -6.23 8.03
CA TRP A 105 15.98 -5.74 9.29
C TRP A 105 17.49 -5.45 9.16
N GLY A 106 17.92 -4.28 9.65
CA GLY A 106 19.30 -3.81 9.53
C GLY A 106 19.67 -3.18 8.17
N SER A 107 18.73 -3.12 7.21
CA SER A 107 18.88 -2.36 5.96
C SER A 107 18.22 -0.97 6.07
N PRO A 108 18.61 0.01 5.24
CA PRO A 108 17.93 1.30 5.21
C PRO A 108 16.47 1.16 4.73
N ALA A 109 15.62 2.13 5.09
CA ALA A 109 14.20 2.17 4.72
C ALA A 109 13.97 2.02 3.20
N SER A 110 14.85 2.59 2.37
CA SER A 110 14.78 2.49 0.91
C SER A 110 14.91 1.06 0.36
N ALA A 111 15.39 0.11 1.17
CA ALA A 111 15.52 -1.29 0.77
C ALA A 111 14.23 -2.10 0.98
N PHE A 112 13.29 -1.62 1.80
CA PHE A 112 12.09 -2.34 2.19
C PHE A 112 11.03 -2.45 1.08
N PRO A 113 10.70 -1.37 0.33
CA PRO A 113 9.64 -1.41 -0.67
C PRO A 113 9.85 -2.49 -1.72
N ILE A 114 8.76 -3.18 -2.07
CA ILE A 114 8.68 -4.05 -3.24
C ILE A 114 8.25 -3.18 -4.43
N SER A 115 9.19 -2.91 -5.34
CA SER A 115 9.04 -1.90 -6.40
C SER A 115 7.91 -2.17 -7.40
N ASP A 116 7.55 -3.43 -7.59
CA ASP A 116 6.51 -3.90 -8.53
C ASP A 116 5.20 -4.28 -7.82
N ALA A 117 5.08 -3.96 -6.53
CA ALA A 117 3.83 -4.16 -5.81
C ALA A 117 2.74 -3.24 -6.37
N ILE A 118 1.54 -3.80 -6.54
CA ILE A 118 0.37 -3.03 -6.98
C ILE A 118 0.07 -1.95 -5.93
N PRO A 119 0.01 -0.66 -6.31
CA PRO A 119 -0.36 0.40 -5.39
C PRO A 119 -1.75 0.18 -4.81
N GLY A 120 -1.93 0.50 -3.55
CA GLY A 120 -3.21 0.40 -2.87
C GLY A 120 -3.48 1.56 -1.92
N ILE A 121 -4.63 1.51 -1.28
CA ILE A 121 -5.11 2.53 -0.34
C ILE A 121 -6.06 1.90 0.67
N LYS A 122 -5.97 2.34 1.92
CA LYS A 122 -6.87 1.87 2.98
C LYS A 122 -8.20 2.62 2.93
N PHE A 123 -9.28 1.87 2.94
CA PHE A 123 -10.61 2.37 3.25
C PHE A 123 -11.09 1.74 4.56
N ALA A 124 -11.97 2.44 5.28
CA ALA A 124 -12.59 1.90 6.48
C ALA A 124 -14.08 2.20 6.54
N LEU A 125 -14.84 1.21 6.98
CA LEU A 125 -16.26 1.31 7.24
C LEU A 125 -16.55 1.09 8.72
N GLY A 126 -17.84 0.98 9.06
CA GLY A 126 -18.26 0.54 10.38
C GLY A 126 -18.09 1.61 11.47
N GLU A 127 -17.61 1.20 12.64
CA GLU A 127 -17.68 2.04 13.84
C GLU A 127 -16.54 3.05 13.93
N ASN A 128 -15.32 2.65 13.56
CA ASN A 128 -14.12 3.44 13.81
C ASN A 128 -14.17 4.83 13.16
N VAL A 129 -14.68 4.89 11.93
CA VAL A 129 -14.78 6.12 11.14
C VAL A 129 -15.86 7.10 11.62
N LYS A 130 -16.71 6.67 12.57
CA LYS A 130 -17.80 7.46 13.18
C LYS A 130 -17.57 7.74 14.66
N ARG A 131 -16.34 7.56 15.18
CA ARG A 131 -16.08 7.80 16.62
C ARG A 131 -15.85 9.28 16.94
N SER A 132 -15.63 10.10 15.92
CA SER A 132 -15.32 11.52 16.08
C SER A 132 -16.58 12.36 15.95
N SER A 133 -17.09 12.87 17.08
CA SER A 133 -18.29 13.71 17.14
C SER A 133 -18.09 15.14 16.59
N GLY A 134 -16.90 15.47 16.09
CA GLY A 134 -16.54 16.79 15.57
C GLY A 134 -16.31 16.86 14.05
N ARG A 135 -16.51 15.76 13.32
CA ARG A 135 -16.18 15.66 11.89
C ARG A 135 -17.25 14.86 11.14
N TYR A 136 -17.69 15.36 9.98
CA TYR A 136 -18.53 14.57 9.08
C TYR A 136 -17.70 13.45 8.43
N PRO A 137 -18.23 12.22 8.28
CA PRO A 137 -19.54 11.72 8.72
C PRO A 137 -19.51 11.03 10.09
N ASP A 138 -20.63 11.11 10.82
CA ASP A 138 -20.82 10.47 12.14
C ASP A 138 -21.84 9.30 12.11
N THR A 139 -22.28 8.91 10.91
CA THR A 139 -23.25 7.81 10.70
C THR A 139 -22.77 6.86 9.60
N ARG A 140 -23.24 5.61 9.61
CA ARG A 140 -22.87 4.62 8.56
C ARG A 140 -23.34 5.07 7.18
N MET A 141 -24.53 5.69 7.12
CA MET A 141 -25.06 6.27 5.89
C MET A 141 -24.21 7.46 5.42
N GLY A 142 -23.77 8.32 6.35
CA GLY A 142 -22.89 9.42 6.01
C GLY A 142 -21.53 8.96 5.47
N VAL A 143 -20.98 7.84 5.95
CA VAL A 143 -19.76 7.24 5.40
C VAL A 143 -19.95 6.85 3.93
N GLU A 144 -21.07 6.20 3.61
CA GLU A 144 -21.39 5.84 2.22
C GLU A 144 -21.55 7.09 1.35
N THR A 145 -22.34 8.08 1.79
CA THR A 145 -22.54 9.35 1.07
C THR A 145 -21.20 10.05 0.83
N PHE A 146 -20.37 10.16 1.87
CA PHE A 146 -19.05 10.78 1.76
C PHE A 146 -18.17 10.11 0.70
N ILE A 147 -18.09 8.77 0.71
CA ILE A 147 -17.29 8.04 -0.27
C ILE A 147 -17.83 8.27 -1.68
N ARG A 148 -19.17 8.26 -1.87
CA ARG A 148 -19.79 8.56 -3.17
C ARG A 148 -19.49 9.98 -3.65
N ASP A 149 -19.55 10.95 -2.77
CA ASP A 149 -19.27 12.36 -3.09
C ASP A 149 -17.80 12.55 -3.48
N ALA A 150 -16.86 11.90 -2.75
CA ALA A 150 -15.44 11.93 -3.06
C ALA A 150 -15.12 11.33 -4.45
N PHE A 151 -15.74 10.19 -4.80
CA PHE A 151 -15.57 9.62 -6.14
C PHE A 151 -16.28 10.43 -7.23
N THR A 152 -17.39 11.09 -6.92
CA THR A 152 -18.04 12.02 -7.86
C THR A 152 -17.10 13.19 -8.19
N ALA A 153 -16.48 13.77 -7.16
CA ALA A 153 -15.47 14.82 -7.35
C ALA A 153 -14.26 14.33 -8.16
N ALA A 154 -13.81 13.08 -7.96
CA ALA A 154 -12.73 12.48 -8.73
C ALA A 154 -13.09 12.31 -10.22
N VAL A 155 -14.34 11.91 -10.53
CA VAL A 155 -14.84 11.83 -11.92
C VAL A 155 -14.84 13.20 -12.59
N ASP A 156 -15.35 14.23 -11.90
CA ASP A 156 -15.37 15.60 -12.43
C ASP A 156 -13.96 16.16 -12.64
N TYR A 157 -13.05 15.88 -11.70
CA TYR A 157 -11.65 16.25 -11.79
C TYR A 157 -10.95 15.56 -12.98
N ARG A 158 -11.16 14.25 -13.16
CA ARG A 158 -10.65 13.50 -14.31
C ARG A 158 -11.15 14.11 -15.63
N ALA A 159 -12.45 14.36 -15.74
CA ALA A 159 -13.05 14.97 -16.93
C ALA A 159 -12.53 16.40 -17.18
N ALA A 160 -12.24 17.17 -16.15
CA ALA A 160 -11.61 18.49 -16.29
C ALA A 160 -10.18 18.38 -16.84
N ARG A 161 -9.38 17.42 -16.34
CA ARG A 161 -8.02 17.15 -16.84
C ARG A 161 -8.04 16.67 -18.28
N GLU A 162 -8.86 15.69 -18.61
CA GLU A 162 -8.99 15.16 -19.98
C GLU A 162 -9.41 16.24 -20.97
N ARG A 163 -10.37 17.11 -20.61
CA ARG A 163 -10.75 18.26 -21.44
C ARG A 163 -9.58 19.20 -21.69
N TYR A 164 -8.82 19.53 -20.65
CA TYR A 164 -7.63 20.38 -20.77
C TYR A 164 -6.53 19.73 -21.62
N ASP A 165 -6.32 18.43 -21.43
CA ASP A 165 -5.32 17.65 -22.17
C ASP A 165 -5.72 17.39 -23.63
N GLY A 166 -7.00 17.46 -23.94
CA GLY A 166 -7.52 17.46 -25.32
C GLY A 166 -7.40 18.80 -26.06
N LEU A 167 -7.05 19.90 -25.38
CA LEU A 167 -6.94 21.21 -26.02
C LEU A 167 -5.76 21.28 -26.99
N GLY A 168 -6.01 21.93 -28.13
CA GLY A 168 -4.96 22.31 -29.08
C GLY A 168 -3.97 23.31 -28.46
N SER A 169 -2.74 23.36 -28.99
CA SER A 169 -1.64 24.16 -28.42
C SER A 169 -1.99 25.64 -28.21
N ALA A 170 -2.66 26.27 -29.18
CA ALA A 170 -3.04 27.68 -29.12
C ALA A 170 -4.15 27.97 -28.10
N GLU A 171 -5.00 26.99 -27.79
CA GLU A 171 -6.05 27.11 -26.79
C GLU A 171 -5.49 26.82 -25.39
N ARG A 172 -4.63 25.80 -25.28
CA ARG A 172 -3.92 25.47 -24.03
C ARG A 172 -3.09 26.66 -23.49
N GLN A 173 -2.50 27.48 -24.36
CA GLN A 173 -1.78 28.69 -23.95
C GLN A 173 -2.68 29.77 -23.31
N ARG A 174 -3.99 29.73 -23.57
CA ARG A 174 -4.99 30.71 -23.11
C ARG A 174 -5.91 30.16 -22.03
N THR A 175 -5.83 28.87 -21.74
CA THR A 175 -6.64 28.19 -20.75
C THR A 175 -5.77 27.80 -19.56
N MET A 176 -6.24 28.06 -18.34
CA MET A 176 -5.53 27.65 -17.13
C MET A 176 -5.75 26.14 -16.91
N PRO A 177 -4.69 25.36 -16.60
CA PRO A 177 -4.85 23.95 -16.27
C PRO A 177 -5.71 23.78 -15.01
N PRO A 178 -6.49 22.68 -14.91
CA PRO A 178 -7.08 22.27 -13.65
C PRO A 178 -6.01 22.19 -12.56
N ARG A 179 -6.30 22.74 -11.37
CA ARG A 179 -5.39 22.65 -10.23
C ARG A 179 -5.17 21.19 -9.88
N ARG A 180 -3.90 20.80 -9.74
CA ARG A 180 -3.56 19.46 -9.26
C ARG A 180 -4.03 19.26 -7.82
N ASP A 181 -4.71 18.16 -7.60
CA ASP A 181 -5.22 17.73 -6.29
C ASP A 181 -4.73 16.30 -6.01
N LEU A 182 -3.97 16.11 -4.93
CA LEU A 182 -3.33 14.83 -4.64
C LEU A 182 -4.31 13.80 -4.05
N GLU A 183 -5.38 14.24 -3.39
CA GLU A 183 -6.45 13.35 -2.94
C GLU A 183 -7.18 12.81 -4.16
N LEU A 184 -7.57 13.70 -5.08
CA LEU A 184 -8.31 13.31 -6.27
C LEU A 184 -7.42 12.56 -7.27
N ASP A 185 -6.12 12.85 -7.36
CA ASP A 185 -5.17 12.05 -8.13
C ASP A 185 -5.21 10.58 -7.67
N ALA A 186 -5.16 10.33 -6.36
CA ALA A 186 -5.21 8.97 -5.82
C ALA A 186 -6.56 8.28 -6.06
N LEU A 187 -7.69 9.01 -6.02
CA LEU A 187 -9.00 8.45 -6.35
C LEU A 187 -9.16 8.18 -7.85
N VAL A 188 -8.58 9.01 -8.72
CA VAL A 188 -8.56 8.76 -10.17
C VAL A 188 -7.75 7.51 -10.49
N GLU A 189 -6.63 7.27 -9.82
CA GLU A 189 -5.88 6.01 -9.98
C GLU A 189 -6.72 4.77 -9.66
N ILE A 190 -7.65 4.87 -8.70
CA ILE A 190 -8.61 3.81 -8.39
C ILE A 190 -9.65 3.66 -9.51
N LEU A 191 -10.21 4.78 -10.01
CA LEU A 191 -11.15 4.77 -11.14
C LEU A 191 -10.52 4.16 -12.40
N ASP A 192 -9.22 4.32 -12.59
CA ASP A 192 -8.45 3.81 -13.72
C ASP A 192 -7.92 2.38 -13.47
N GLY A 193 -8.14 1.82 -12.28
CA GLY A 193 -7.71 0.46 -11.91
C GLY A 193 -6.20 0.30 -11.66
N THR A 194 -5.47 1.41 -11.52
CA THR A 194 -4.02 1.42 -11.25
C THR A 194 -3.70 1.45 -9.75
N ARG A 195 -4.70 1.72 -8.91
CA ARG A 195 -4.64 1.60 -7.44
C ARG A 195 -5.82 0.78 -6.92
N ILE A 196 -5.54 -0.16 -6.01
CA ILE A 196 -6.55 -1.04 -5.43
C ILE A 196 -6.99 -0.61 -4.03
N ILE A 197 -8.28 -0.80 -3.72
CA ILE A 197 -8.80 -0.53 -2.37
C ILE A 197 -8.58 -1.77 -1.48
N HIS A 198 -7.98 -1.56 -0.32
CA HIS A 198 -8.08 -2.49 0.80
C HIS A 198 -9.06 -1.92 1.82
N CYS A 199 -10.24 -2.53 1.92
CA CYS A 199 -11.30 -2.05 2.83
C CYS A 199 -11.40 -2.94 4.06
N HIS A 200 -11.49 -2.29 5.23
CA HIS A 200 -11.86 -2.90 6.50
C HIS A 200 -13.35 -2.64 6.80
#